data_AF-A0A1F9KMM6-F1
#
_entry.id   AF-A0A1F9KMM6-F1
#
_cell.length_a   1.000
_cell.length_b   1.000
_cell.length_c   1.000
_cell.angle_alpha   90.00
_cell.angle_beta   90.00
_cell.angle_gamma   90.00
#
_symmetry.space_group_name_H-M   'P 1'
#
loop_
_entity.id
_entity.type
_entity.pdbx_description
1 polymer ?
#
loop_
_entity_poly.entity_id
_entity_poly.type
_entity_poly.pdbx_seq_one_letter_code
_entity_poly.pdbx_strand_id
1 'polypeptide(L)'
;MLLTVTLTSPISLQKINSEVSEYMKIWPRVLSIACALLLSAVPVARAAELELFGKLALSGGAEKEQGGTGGPRGTIEALGVVPLWGNLGIQGVAHYVGGAGSRYGVSAGPVYAWGGGKAGIFVNYQHRTFLSNNFVHVIPALALYFNQMNLNLWYAQPVSSPQRDGNGRVEYGQNKLQATVSYFAGSDWASFLKKDNVEVVFGMQANTFAGAGRAQLKSAGVGPVLGLAFMPVKDVAVNVFHVTFDNRSAYRVTSGLEFFFSGNNATLKQTRRKYLEPNVWVPPAAGRVGPSPSNSTCQRNCTFVE
;
A
#
# COMPACT_ATOMS: atom_id res chain seq x y z
N MET A 1 12.86 -39.22 38.80
CA MET A 1 13.25 -39.54 37.41
C MET A 1 13.02 -38.28 36.59
N LEU A 2 14.07 -37.47 36.40
CA LEU A 2 14.00 -36.16 35.73
C LEU A 2 14.68 -36.31 34.36
N LEU A 3 13.96 -36.05 33.27
CA LEU A 3 14.48 -36.15 31.91
C LEU A 3 15.07 -34.79 31.51
N THR A 4 16.39 -34.67 31.55
CA THR A 4 17.12 -33.48 31.07
C THR A 4 17.32 -33.62 29.56
N VAL A 5 16.64 -32.78 28.77
CA VAL A 5 16.85 -32.69 27.31
C VAL A 5 17.98 -31.70 27.05
N THR A 6 19.15 -32.21 26.69
CA THR A 6 20.31 -31.43 26.25
C THR A 6 20.12 -31.06 24.77
N LEU A 7 19.86 -29.78 24.50
CA LEU A 7 19.88 -29.20 23.15
C LEU A 7 21.34 -29.06 22.68
N THR A 8 21.81 -30.02 21.91
CA THR A 8 23.10 -29.98 21.21
C THR A 8 22.96 -29.28 19.86
N SER A 9 23.41 -28.02 19.81
CA SER A 9 24.19 -27.39 18.73
C SER A 9 23.76 -25.93 18.48
N PRO A 10 24.70 -24.97 18.50
CA PRO A 10 24.45 -23.63 18.00
C PRO A 10 24.42 -23.71 16.46
N ILE A 11 23.23 -23.56 15.87
CA ILE A 11 23.12 -23.31 14.43
C ILE A 11 23.83 -21.98 14.16
N SER A 12 25.00 -22.07 13.52
CA SER A 12 25.84 -20.91 13.20
C SER A 12 25.06 -19.92 12.35
N LEU A 13 24.85 -18.72 12.89
CA LEU A 13 24.21 -17.57 12.22
C LEU A 13 24.84 -17.24 10.85
N GLN A 14 26.08 -17.66 10.59
CA GLN A 14 26.72 -17.51 9.28
C GLN A 14 26.05 -18.35 8.18
N LYS A 15 25.57 -19.56 8.51
CA LYS A 15 24.94 -20.46 7.52
C LYS A 15 23.56 -19.95 7.07
N ILE A 16 22.82 -19.33 7.98
CA ILE A 16 21.54 -18.67 7.66
C ILE A 16 21.77 -17.44 6.76
N ASN A 17 22.82 -16.65 7.03
CA ASN A 17 23.13 -15.47 6.21
C ASN A 17 23.59 -15.81 4.78
N SER A 18 24.32 -16.91 4.59
CA SER A 18 24.73 -17.36 3.25
C SER A 18 23.55 -17.87 2.43
N GLU A 19 22.62 -18.62 3.05
CA GLU A 19 21.43 -19.13 2.37
C GLU A 19 20.50 -17.98 1.96
N VAL A 20 20.27 -17.00 2.83
CA VAL A 20 19.45 -15.80 2.52
C VAL A 20 20.05 -14.99 1.36
N SER A 21 21.38 -14.90 1.26
CA SER A 21 22.09 -14.20 0.17
C SER A 21 21.87 -14.86 -1.20
N GLU A 22 21.81 -16.19 -1.27
CA GLU A 22 21.51 -16.89 -2.51
C GLU A 22 20.05 -16.72 -2.95
N TYR A 23 19.11 -16.76 -2.01
CA TYR A 23 17.70 -16.48 -2.31
C TYR A 23 17.53 -15.06 -2.88
N MET A 24 18.24 -14.06 -2.35
CA MET A 24 18.17 -12.68 -2.85
C MET A 24 18.70 -12.50 -4.28
N LYS A 25 19.57 -13.38 -4.78
CA LYS A 25 20.05 -13.34 -6.18
C LYS A 25 19.03 -13.91 -7.18
N ILE A 26 18.14 -14.79 -6.72
CA ILE A 26 17.12 -15.45 -7.55
C ILE A 26 15.91 -14.54 -7.76
N TRP A 27 15.54 -13.73 -6.77
CA TRP A 27 14.38 -12.83 -6.84
C TRP A 27 14.38 -11.86 -8.03
N PRO A 28 15.47 -11.17 -8.40
CA PRO A 28 15.50 -10.30 -9.57
C PRO A 28 15.21 -11.06 -10.87
N ARG A 29 15.69 -12.31 -10.98
CA ARG A 29 15.48 -13.19 -12.15
C ARG A 29 14.04 -13.70 -12.22
N VAL A 30 13.47 -14.12 -11.08
CA VAL A 30 12.06 -14.54 -11.00
C VAL A 30 11.13 -13.36 -11.28
N LEU A 31 11.44 -12.18 -10.73
CA LEU A 31 10.68 -10.96 -10.96
C LEU A 31 10.75 -10.52 -12.43
N SER A 32 11.91 -10.60 -13.07
CA SER A 32 12.05 -10.26 -14.49
C SER A 32 11.37 -11.27 -15.41
N ILE A 33 11.40 -12.57 -15.09
CA ILE A 33 10.63 -13.60 -15.83
C ILE A 33 9.12 -13.40 -15.62
N ALA A 34 8.67 -13.12 -14.40
CA ALA A 34 7.27 -12.83 -14.12
C ALA A 34 6.82 -11.56 -14.86
N CYS A 35 7.61 -10.47 -14.82
CA CYS A 35 7.34 -9.26 -15.60
C CYS A 35 7.33 -9.54 -17.10
N ALA A 36 8.28 -10.33 -17.63
CA ALA A 36 8.32 -10.69 -19.05
C ALA A 36 7.11 -11.52 -19.47
N LEU A 37 6.70 -12.50 -18.66
CA LEU A 37 5.49 -13.30 -18.89
C LEU A 37 4.23 -12.43 -18.83
N LEU A 38 4.14 -11.54 -17.84
CA LEU A 38 3.03 -10.58 -17.71
C LEU A 38 2.95 -9.58 -18.85
N LEU A 39 4.10 -9.15 -19.39
CA LEU A 39 4.17 -8.25 -20.55
C LEU A 39 3.91 -8.99 -21.88
N SER A 40 4.24 -10.28 -21.97
CA SER A 40 3.97 -11.12 -23.15
C SER A 40 2.51 -11.53 -23.28
N ALA A 41 1.75 -11.55 -22.18
CA ALA A 41 0.30 -11.72 -22.17
C ALA A 41 -0.37 -10.40 -22.56
N VAL A 42 -0.25 -10.01 -23.83
CA VAL A 42 -0.88 -8.80 -24.36
C VAL A 42 -2.39 -8.87 -24.09
N PRO A 43 -2.97 -7.90 -23.35
CA PRO A 43 -4.37 -8.02 -22.95
C PRO A 43 -5.29 -7.79 -24.16
N VAL A 44 -6.23 -8.72 -24.37
CA VAL A 44 -7.22 -8.70 -25.48
C VAL A 44 -8.40 -7.76 -25.19
N ALA A 45 -8.48 -7.19 -23.98
CA ALA A 45 -9.53 -6.23 -23.64
C ALA A 45 -9.29 -4.90 -24.38
N ARG A 46 -10.36 -4.29 -24.90
CA ARG A 46 -10.38 -2.86 -25.26
C ARG A 46 -10.88 -2.09 -24.05
N ALA A 47 -9.99 -1.62 -23.19
CA ALA A 47 -10.30 -0.54 -22.28
C ALA A 47 -10.52 0.72 -23.12
N ALA A 48 -11.69 1.34 -22.91
CA ALA A 48 -12.05 2.61 -23.51
C ALA A 48 -11.06 3.70 -23.09
N GLU A 49 -11.08 4.80 -23.83
CA GLU A 49 -10.38 6.04 -23.53
C GLU A 49 -10.62 6.50 -22.09
N LEU A 50 -9.80 7.43 -21.61
CA LEU A 50 -10.08 8.02 -20.30
C LEU A 50 -11.42 8.76 -20.35
N GLU A 51 -12.25 8.51 -19.34
CA GLU A 51 -13.55 9.16 -19.17
C GLU A 51 -13.53 10.02 -17.91
N LEU A 52 -14.37 11.06 -17.89
CA LEU A 52 -14.62 11.80 -16.66
C LEU A 52 -15.21 10.84 -15.62
N PHE A 53 -14.58 10.79 -14.45
CA PHE A 53 -14.97 9.86 -13.40
C PHE A 53 -14.74 10.47 -12.02
N GLY A 54 -15.67 10.21 -11.10
CA GLY A 54 -15.53 10.55 -9.69
C GLY A 54 -15.78 9.35 -8.80
N LYS A 55 -15.19 9.36 -7.60
CA LYS A 55 -15.47 8.40 -6.53
C LYS A 55 -15.41 9.09 -5.18
N LEU A 56 -16.36 8.80 -4.30
CA LEU A 56 -16.29 9.11 -2.87
C LEU A 56 -16.28 7.79 -2.10
N ALA A 57 -15.38 7.64 -1.14
CA ALA A 57 -15.32 6.45 -0.30
C ALA A 57 -15.33 6.81 1.18
N LEU A 58 -16.11 6.05 1.95
CA LEU A 58 -16.22 6.14 3.40
C LEU A 58 -15.85 4.79 3.97
N SER A 59 -14.83 4.71 4.81
CA SER A 59 -14.45 3.44 5.43
C SER A 59 -14.13 3.57 6.90
N GLY A 60 -14.39 2.50 7.64
CA GLY A 60 -14.00 2.31 9.02
C GLY A 60 -13.11 1.08 9.16
N GLY A 61 -12.41 0.96 10.28
CA GLY A 61 -11.65 -0.24 10.59
C GLY A 61 -10.58 -0.03 11.64
N ALA A 62 -9.47 -0.72 11.51
CA ALA A 62 -8.35 -0.65 12.44
C ALA A 62 -7.01 -0.61 11.71
N GLU A 63 -6.07 0.14 12.26
CA GLU A 63 -4.70 0.21 11.75
C GLU A 63 -3.72 0.13 12.93
N LYS A 64 -2.63 -0.61 12.72
CA LYS A 64 -1.47 -0.60 13.59
C LYS A 64 -0.23 -0.31 12.75
N GLU A 65 0.46 0.77 13.10
CA GLU A 65 1.74 1.13 12.52
C GLU A 65 2.88 0.34 13.20
N GLN A 66 4.03 0.25 12.53
CA GLN A 66 5.20 -0.41 13.11
C GLN A 66 5.67 0.30 14.39
N GLY A 67 5.70 -0.41 15.51
CA GLY A 67 6.08 0.16 16.81
C GLY A 67 5.01 1.04 17.46
N GLY A 68 3.82 1.16 16.86
CA GLY A 68 2.69 1.90 17.40
C GLY A 68 1.63 0.99 18.04
N THR A 69 0.69 1.62 18.74
CA THR A 69 -0.52 0.95 19.24
C THR A 69 -1.56 0.84 18.12
N GLY A 70 -2.19 -0.33 17.99
CA GLY A 70 -3.31 -0.50 17.07
C GLY A 70 -4.53 0.28 17.55
N GLY A 71 -5.29 0.85 16.62
CA GLY A 71 -6.47 1.63 16.99
C GLY A 71 -7.52 1.72 15.89
N PRO A 72 -8.75 2.13 16.24
CA PRO A 72 -9.82 2.34 15.28
C PRO A 72 -9.49 3.49 14.34
N ARG A 73 -9.96 3.39 13.10
CA ARG A 73 -9.75 4.38 12.03
C ARG A 73 -11.04 4.63 11.28
N GLY A 74 -11.23 5.89 10.89
CA GLY A 74 -12.22 6.31 9.91
C GLY A 74 -11.51 7.00 8.74
N THR A 75 -11.93 6.75 7.52
CA THR A 75 -11.39 7.39 6.32
C THR A 75 -12.51 7.95 5.47
N ILE A 76 -12.28 9.16 4.96
CA ILE A 76 -13.03 9.73 3.85
C ILE A 76 -12.05 9.95 2.70
N GLU A 77 -12.42 9.52 1.50
CA GLU A 77 -11.64 9.71 0.27
C GLU A 77 -12.51 10.29 -0.83
N ALA A 78 -11.94 11.20 -1.62
CA ALA A 78 -12.49 11.71 -2.87
C ALA A 78 -11.47 11.52 -3.99
N LEU A 79 -11.86 10.86 -5.08
CA LEU A 79 -11.03 10.63 -6.26
C LEU A 79 -11.71 11.20 -7.50
N GLY A 80 -10.93 11.75 -8.41
CA GLY A 80 -11.38 12.23 -9.71
C GLY A 80 -10.40 11.86 -10.82
N VAL A 81 -10.94 11.58 -12.01
CA VAL A 81 -10.19 11.41 -13.26
C VAL A 81 -10.75 12.39 -14.27
N VAL A 82 -9.88 13.21 -14.86
CA VAL A 82 -10.21 14.19 -15.88
C VAL A 82 -9.47 13.82 -17.16
N PRO A 83 -10.17 13.43 -18.24
CA PRO A 83 -9.53 13.21 -19.52
C PRO A 83 -9.04 14.54 -20.09
N LEU A 84 -7.84 14.54 -20.65
CA LEU A 84 -7.26 15.71 -21.32
C LEU A 84 -7.34 15.56 -22.83
N TRP A 85 -6.80 14.45 -23.34
CA TRP A 85 -6.79 14.17 -24.78
C TRP A 85 -6.63 12.68 -25.07
N GLY A 86 -7.66 12.09 -25.69
CA GLY A 86 -7.71 10.67 -26.03
C GLY A 86 -7.40 9.78 -24.83
N ASN A 87 -6.26 9.12 -24.87
CA ASN A 87 -5.80 8.20 -23.83
C ASN A 87 -5.07 8.87 -22.66
N LEU A 88 -4.82 10.17 -22.69
CA LEU A 88 -4.11 10.92 -21.66
C LEU A 88 -5.08 11.72 -20.79
N GLY A 89 -4.83 11.72 -19.48
CA GLY A 89 -5.62 12.46 -18.50
C GLY A 89 -4.87 12.71 -17.21
N ILE A 90 -5.55 13.32 -16.26
CA ILE A 90 -5.06 13.56 -14.90
C ILE A 90 -5.97 12.82 -13.94
N GLN A 91 -5.38 12.18 -12.94
CA GLN A 91 -6.11 11.61 -11.82
C GLN A 91 -5.62 12.23 -10.52
N GLY A 92 -6.58 12.59 -9.66
CA GLY A 92 -6.36 13.16 -8.34
C GLY A 92 -7.13 12.40 -7.28
N VAL A 93 -6.60 12.39 -6.06
CA VAL A 93 -7.27 11.90 -4.86
C VAL A 93 -6.97 12.82 -3.69
N ALA A 94 -7.94 13.02 -2.82
CA ALA A 94 -7.78 13.62 -1.52
C ALA A 94 -8.35 12.67 -0.47
N HIS A 95 -7.68 12.53 0.66
CA HIS A 95 -8.16 11.68 1.74
C HIS A 95 -7.89 12.28 3.12
N TYR A 96 -8.75 11.94 4.05
CA TYR A 96 -8.60 12.21 5.47
C TYR A 96 -8.78 10.93 6.26
N VAL A 97 -7.96 10.77 7.31
CA VAL A 97 -7.88 9.60 8.15
C VAL A 97 -7.98 10.06 9.59
N GLY A 98 -9.09 9.73 10.24
CA GLY A 98 -9.34 9.96 11.66
C GLY A 98 -8.83 8.81 12.53
N GLY A 99 -8.62 9.09 13.81
CA GLY A 99 -8.17 8.13 14.83
C GLY A 99 -6.74 8.39 15.32
N ALA A 100 -6.15 7.40 16.00
CA ALA A 100 -4.84 7.51 16.64
C ALA A 100 -3.71 7.64 15.61
N GLY A 101 -3.26 8.86 15.30
CA GLY A 101 -2.31 9.12 14.19
C GLY A 101 -3.03 9.64 12.94
N SER A 102 -3.94 10.60 13.12
CA SER A 102 -4.68 11.27 12.04
C SER A 102 -3.73 11.85 11.00
N ARG A 103 -4.17 11.75 9.74
CA ARG A 103 -3.44 12.26 8.59
C ARG A 103 -4.41 12.69 7.50
N TYR A 104 -3.99 13.66 6.69
CA TYR A 104 -4.62 13.97 5.43
C TYR A 104 -3.58 13.96 4.33
N GLY A 105 -4.03 13.73 3.11
CA GLY A 105 -3.14 13.69 1.97
C GLY A 105 -3.85 13.94 0.66
N VAL A 106 -3.05 14.33 -0.31
CA VAL A 106 -3.46 14.51 -1.69
C VAL A 106 -2.49 13.76 -2.58
N SER A 107 -2.99 13.13 -3.64
CA SER A 107 -2.14 12.55 -4.68
C SER A 107 -2.69 12.92 -6.04
N ALA A 108 -1.83 13.39 -6.93
CA ALA A 108 -2.21 13.76 -8.28
C ALA A 108 -1.11 13.41 -9.27
N GLY A 109 -1.51 13.10 -10.50
CA GLY A 109 -0.56 12.78 -11.55
C GLY A 109 -1.18 12.48 -12.90
N PRO A 110 -0.37 12.48 -13.97
CA PRO A 110 -0.79 12.04 -15.28
C PRO A 110 -1.11 10.55 -15.29
N VAL A 111 -2.10 10.18 -16.09
CA VAL A 111 -2.50 8.80 -16.38
C VAL A 111 -2.62 8.63 -17.88
N TYR A 112 -2.08 7.52 -18.39
CA TYR A 112 -2.22 7.09 -19.77
C TYR A 112 -2.97 5.76 -19.81
N ALA A 113 -3.99 5.67 -20.65
CA ALA A 113 -4.77 4.47 -20.90
C ALA A 113 -4.42 3.84 -22.25
N TRP A 114 -4.56 2.52 -22.35
CA TRP A 114 -4.57 1.81 -23.62
C TRP A 114 -5.54 0.64 -23.50
N GLY A 115 -5.84 -0.05 -24.60
CA GLY A 115 -6.81 -1.15 -24.58
C GLY A 115 -6.56 -2.15 -23.45
N GLY A 116 -5.30 -2.49 -23.19
CA GLY A 116 -4.97 -3.48 -22.18
C GLY A 116 -4.78 -2.98 -20.76
N GLY A 117 -4.88 -1.68 -20.47
CA GLY A 117 -4.47 -1.20 -19.15
C GLY A 117 -4.37 0.31 -18.96
N LYS A 118 -3.81 0.69 -17.82
CA LYS A 118 -3.49 2.07 -17.45
C LYS A 118 -2.14 2.15 -16.76
N ALA A 119 -1.43 3.24 -16.97
CA ALA A 119 -0.21 3.57 -16.26
C ALA A 119 -0.25 5.02 -15.83
N GLY A 120 0.38 5.33 -14.69
CA GLY A 120 0.43 6.69 -14.17
C GLY A 120 1.61 6.90 -13.27
N ILE A 121 1.97 8.16 -13.06
CA ILE A 121 2.99 8.58 -12.12
C ILE A 121 2.37 9.65 -11.24
N PHE A 122 2.32 9.40 -9.94
CA PHE A 122 1.64 10.28 -9.00
C PHE A 122 2.63 10.92 -8.04
N VAL A 123 2.36 12.17 -7.66
CA VAL A 123 3.00 12.82 -6.53
C VAL A 123 1.98 12.83 -5.40
N ASN A 124 2.32 12.15 -4.31
CA ASN A 124 1.52 12.13 -3.09
C ASN A 124 2.16 13.01 -2.03
N TYR A 125 1.36 13.88 -1.44
CA TYR A 125 1.68 14.61 -0.22
C TYR A 125 0.81 14.07 0.92
N GLN A 126 1.42 13.88 2.08
CA GLN A 126 0.72 13.46 3.30
C GLN A 126 1.24 14.26 4.49
N HIS A 127 0.31 14.83 5.26
CA HIS A 127 0.56 15.49 6.53
C HIS A 127 0.02 14.64 7.69
N ARG A 128 0.83 14.45 8.74
CA ARG A 128 0.46 13.73 9.96
C ARG A 128 0.16 14.73 11.08
N THR A 129 -1.12 14.90 11.43
CA THR A 129 -1.60 15.95 12.33
C THR A 129 -0.96 15.91 13.73
N PHE A 130 -0.80 14.72 14.31
CA PHE A 130 -0.28 14.59 15.69
C PHE A 130 1.24 14.66 15.80
N LEU A 131 1.96 14.43 14.70
CA LEU A 131 3.43 14.42 14.69
C LEU A 131 4.00 15.62 13.94
N SER A 132 3.15 16.41 13.29
CA SER A 132 3.48 17.55 12.42
C SER A 132 4.50 17.19 11.32
N ASN A 133 4.49 15.94 10.87
CA ASN A 133 5.43 15.43 9.88
C ASN A 133 4.81 15.42 8.48
N ASN A 134 5.59 15.84 7.50
CA ASN A 134 5.20 15.90 6.11
C ASN A 134 6.01 14.90 5.29
N PHE A 135 5.32 14.14 4.46
CA PHE A 135 5.98 13.24 3.52
C PHE A 135 5.49 13.46 2.11
N VAL A 136 6.45 13.40 1.18
CA VAL A 136 6.18 13.46 -0.25
C VAL A 136 6.68 12.16 -0.86
N HIS A 137 5.85 11.56 -1.69
CA HIS A 137 6.15 10.32 -2.39
C HIS A 137 5.91 10.47 -3.89
N VAL A 138 6.76 9.80 -4.67
CA VAL A 138 6.52 9.58 -6.10
C VAL A 138 6.04 8.14 -6.26
N ILE A 139 4.95 7.96 -7.01
CA ILE A 139 4.24 6.69 -7.11
C ILE A 139 4.00 6.33 -8.58
N PRO A 140 4.93 5.65 -9.26
CA PRO A 140 4.60 4.93 -10.49
C PRO A 140 3.58 3.82 -10.21
N ALA A 141 2.61 3.68 -11.12
CA ALA A 141 1.56 2.70 -11.04
C ALA A 141 1.20 2.15 -12.42
N LEU A 142 0.79 0.89 -12.42
CA LEU A 142 0.43 0.11 -13.59
C LEU A 142 -0.79 -0.75 -13.27
N ALA A 143 -1.75 -0.81 -14.17
CA ALA A 143 -2.85 -1.75 -14.14
C ALA A 143 -2.97 -2.43 -15.51
N LEU A 144 -3.06 -3.76 -15.53
CA LEU A 144 -3.30 -4.57 -16.72
C LEU A 144 -4.69 -5.22 -16.61
N TYR A 145 -5.48 -5.17 -17.67
CA TYR A 145 -6.87 -5.59 -17.69
C TYR A 145 -7.06 -6.83 -18.57
N PHE A 146 -7.40 -7.94 -17.94
CA PHE A 146 -7.79 -9.19 -18.61
C PHE A 146 -9.32 -9.31 -18.64
N ASN A 147 -9.90 -10.40 -19.14
CA ASN A 147 -11.36 -10.50 -19.24
C ASN A 147 -12.07 -10.45 -17.86
N GLN A 148 -11.54 -11.19 -16.89
CA GLN A 148 -12.13 -11.39 -15.55
C GLN A 148 -11.20 -11.01 -14.40
N MET A 149 -10.07 -10.38 -14.71
CA MET A 149 -9.10 -9.98 -13.70
C MET A 149 -8.41 -8.68 -14.07
N ASN A 150 -8.00 -7.93 -13.06
CA ASN A 150 -7.09 -6.81 -13.20
C ASN A 150 -5.82 -7.13 -12.39
N LEU A 151 -4.65 -6.92 -12.97
CA LEU A 151 -3.39 -6.93 -12.24
C LEU A 151 -2.99 -5.49 -11.96
N ASN A 152 -2.78 -5.12 -10.71
CA ASN A 152 -2.33 -3.80 -10.31
C ASN A 152 -0.95 -3.90 -9.67
N LEU A 153 -0.05 -3.00 -10.05
CA LEU A 153 1.28 -2.88 -9.51
C LEU A 153 1.58 -1.40 -9.25
N TRP A 154 2.07 -1.07 -8.07
CA TRP A 154 2.54 0.28 -7.80
C TRP A 154 3.67 0.30 -6.80
N TYR A 155 4.49 1.33 -6.90
CA TYR A 155 5.63 1.55 -6.02
C TYR A 155 5.62 2.97 -5.48
N ALA A 156 5.50 3.16 -4.18
CA ALA A 156 5.66 4.45 -3.53
C ALA A 156 7.11 4.62 -3.06
N GLN A 157 7.77 5.66 -3.56
CA GLN A 157 9.12 6.06 -3.16
C GLN A 157 9.05 7.38 -2.39
N PRO A 158 9.49 7.44 -1.13
CA PRO A 158 9.63 8.71 -0.42
C PRO A 158 10.73 9.55 -1.08
N VAL A 159 10.43 10.83 -1.30
CA VAL A 159 11.37 11.85 -1.79
C VAL A 159 11.59 12.99 -0.79
N SER A 160 10.76 13.06 0.27
CA SER A 160 10.96 13.98 1.38
C SER A 160 12.12 13.54 2.28
N SER A 161 12.81 14.53 2.87
CA SER A 161 13.84 14.30 3.90
C SER A 161 13.22 13.67 5.17
N PRO A 162 14.04 13.01 6.01
CA PRO A 162 13.61 12.59 7.34
C PRO A 162 13.00 13.78 8.10
N GLN A 163 11.90 13.52 8.80
CA GLN A 163 11.18 14.52 9.59
C GLN A 163 11.45 14.29 11.08
N ARG A 164 11.48 15.35 11.88
CA ARG A 164 11.65 15.25 13.33
C ARG A 164 10.33 15.59 14.01
N ASP A 165 9.81 14.67 14.80
CA ASP A 165 8.61 14.93 15.59
C ASP A 165 8.91 15.92 16.74
N GLY A 166 7.84 16.42 17.38
CA GLY A 166 7.96 17.32 18.54
C GLY A 166 8.68 16.71 19.75
N ASN A 167 8.87 15.39 19.77
CA ASN A 167 9.61 14.66 20.81
C ASN A 167 11.07 14.36 20.41
N GLY A 168 11.55 14.96 19.32
CA GLY A 168 12.91 14.80 18.83
C GLY A 168 13.21 13.47 18.12
N ARG A 169 12.20 12.61 17.92
CA ARG A 169 12.34 11.35 17.17
C ARG A 169 12.37 11.64 15.68
N VAL A 170 13.25 10.95 14.97
CA VAL A 170 13.37 11.06 13.52
C VAL A 170 12.52 9.99 12.86
N GLU A 171 11.60 10.43 12.02
CA GLU A 171 10.75 9.61 11.18
C GLU A 171 11.26 9.60 9.74
N TYR A 172 11.25 8.41 9.14
CA TYR A 172 11.67 8.22 7.75
C TYR A 172 10.45 7.85 6.91
N GLY A 173 10.37 8.43 5.71
CA GLY A 173 9.43 7.95 4.71
C GLY A 173 9.73 6.48 4.39
N GLN A 174 8.69 5.66 4.28
CA GLN A 174 8.82 4.26 3.91
C GLN A 174 8.52 4.09 2.43
N ASN A 175 9.34 3.31 1.73
CA ASN A 175 8.95 2.84 0.42
C ASN A 175 7.97 1.67 0.53
N LYS A 176 7.08 1.51 -0.46
CA LYS A 176 6.15 0.39 -0.54
C LYS A 176 5.93 -0.05 -1.97
N LEU A 177 6.07 -1.33 -2.21
CA LEU A 177 5.71 -2.02 -3.44
C LEU A 177 4.47 -2.85 -3.15
N GLN A 178 3.46 -2.76 -3.98
CA GLN A 178 2.27 -3.59 -3.86
C GLN A 178 1.89 -4.14 -5.22
N ALA A 179 1.64 -5.44 -5.27
CA ALA A 179 1.12 -6.14 -6.43
C ALA A 179 -0.17 -6.86 -6.02
N THR A 180 -1.28 -6.57 -6.69
CA THR A 180 -2.58 -7.19 -6.44
C THR A 180 -3.21 -7.70 -7.72
N VAL A 181 -4.00 -8.76 -7.59
CA VAL A 181 -4.92 -9.27 -8.60
C VAL A 181 -6.33 -9.08 -8.06
N SER A 182 -7.14 -8.33 -8.79
CA SER A 182 -8.58 -8.22 -8.57
C SER A 182 -9.29 -9.18 -9.52
N TYR A 183 -9.88 -10.26 -9.00
CA TYR A 183 -10.72 -11.18 -9.75
C TYR A 183 -12.19 -10.76 -9.66
N PHE A 184 -12.89 -10.77 -10.79
CA PHE A 184 -14.31 -10.44 -10.86
C PHE A 184 -15.13 -11.70 -11.16
N ALA A 185 -16.19 -11.92 -10.39
CA ALA A 185 -17.04 -13.09 -10.57
C ALA A 185 -17.72 -13.08 -11.95
N GLY A 186 -17.47 -14.13 -12.75
CA GLY A 186 -17.97 -14.24 -14.12
C GLY A 186 -19.45 -14.62 -14.26
N SER A 187 -20.14 -14.88 -13.14
CA SER A 187 -21.54 -15.27 -13.07
C SER A 187 -22.28 -14.51 -11.97
N ASP A 188 -23.60 -14.54 -12.03
CA ASP A 188 -24.44 -14.03 -10.96
C ASP A 188 -24.26 -14.92 -9.72
N TRP A 189 -23.92 -14.32 -8.57
CA TRP A 189 -23.76 -15.05 -7.30
C TRP A 189 -25.05 -15.07 -6.50
N ALA A 190 -25.89 -14.05 -6.70
CA ALA A 190 -27.20 -13.90 -6.09
C ALA A 190 -28.08 -13.04 -7.02
N SER A 191 -29.40 -13.05 -6.82
CA SER A 191 -30.35 -12.25 -7.62
C SER A 191 -30.03 -10.74 -7.63
N PHE A 192 -29.39 -10.24 -6.57
CA PHE A 192 -28.93 -8.86 -6.43
C PHE A 192 -27.45 -8.64 -6.78
N LEU A 193 -26.69 -9.72 -7.04
CA LEU A 193 -25.27 -9.67 -7.40
C LEU A 193 -25.07 -10.16 -8.82
N LYS A 194 -25.16 -9.22 -9.75
CA LYS A 194 -24.94 -9.45 -11.18
C LYS A 194 -23.49 -9.85 -11.47
N LYS A 195 -23.27 -10.50 -12.60
CA LYS A 195 -21.97 -10.76 -13.20
C LYS A 195 -21.09 -9.51 -13.16
N ASP A 196 -19.81 -9.71 -12.84
CA ASP A 196 -18.78 -8.68 -12.73
C ASP A 196 -19.00 -7.65 -11.59
N ASN A 197 -19.98 -7.85 -10.69
CA ASN A 197 -20.21 -6.99 -9.52
C ASN A 197 -19.63 -7.51 -8.20
N VAL A 198 -18.95 -8.65 -8.20
CA VAL A 198 -18.21 -9.16 -7.02
C VAL A 198 -16.73 -9.14 -7.37
N GLU A 199 -15.92 -8.53 -6.50
CA GLU A 199 -14.48 -8.41 -6.62
C GLU A 199 -13.80 -9.10 -5.45
N VAL A 200 -12.88 -10.01 -5.76
CA VAL A 200 -11.96 -10.61 -4.80
C VAL A 200 -10.56 -10.11 -5.10
N VAL A 201 -9.91 -9.51 -4.11
CA VAL A 201 -8.55 -9.00 -4.22
C VAL A 201 -7.59 -9.94 -3.50
N PHE A 202 -6.52 -10.33 -4.17
CA PHE A 202 -5.41 -11.08 -3.58
C PHE A 202 -4.09 -10.47 -4.03
N GLY A 203 -3.10 -10.41 -3.15
CA GLY A 203 -1.80 -9.88 -3.52
C GLY A 203 -0.80 -9.88 -2.39
N MET A 204 0.28 -9.13 -2.62
CA MET A 204 1.37 -8.98 -1.69
C MET A 204 1.85 -7.53 -1.66
N GLN A 205 2.34 -7.14 -0.50
CA GLN A 205 3.02 -5.87 -0.30
C GLN A 205 4.40 -6.10 0.32
N ALA A 206 5.34 -5.25 -0.06
CA ALA A 206 6.66 -5.13 0.54
C ALA A 206 6.90 -3.67 0.91
N ASN A 207 7.21 -3.43 2.17
CA ASN A 207 7.48 -2.12 2.77
C ASN A 207 8.94 -2.05 3.19
N THR A 208 9.53 -0.85 3.12
CA THR A 208 10.86 -0.59 3.70
C THR A 208 11.99 -1.50 3.17
N PHE A 209 11.93 -1.89 1.89
CA PHE A 209 12.95 -2.74 1.29
C PHE A 209 14.11 -1.96 0.65
N ALA A 210 13.97 -0.64 0.51
CA ALA A 210 15.00 0.25 -0.02
C ALA A 210 14.90 1.67 0.60
N GLY A 211 15.90 2.50 0.36
CA GLY A 211 15.93 3.90 0.80
C GLY A 211 16.54 4.15 2.18
N ALA A 212 16.60 5.43 2.54
CA ALA A 212 17.35 5.94 3.71
C ALA A 212 16.86 5.41 5.07
N GLY A 213 15.65 4.84 5.15
CA GLY A 213 15.11 4.21 6.36
C GLY A 213 15.42 2.71 6.51
N ARG A 214 15.93 2.04 5.46
CA ARG A 214 16.17 0.58 5.47
C ARG A 214 17.16 0.16 6.56
N ALA A 215 18.24 0.91 6.74
CA ALA A 215 19.29 0.59 7.70
C ALA A 215 18.77 0.65 9.16
N GLN A 216 17.76 1.47 9.41
CA GLN A 216 17.23 1.78 10.74
C GLN A 216 16.14 0.78 11.15
N LEU A 217 15.45 0.16 10.19
CA LEU A 217 14.27 -0.68 10.42
C LEU A 217 14.58 -2.17 10.46
N LYS A 218 15.86 -2.55 10.27
CA LYS A 218 16.45 -3.89 10.40
C LYS A 218 15.89 -4.98 9.47
N SER A 219 14.67 -4.86 8.96
CA SER A 219 14.06 -5.78 8.00
C SER A 219 12.99 -5.09 7.13
N ALA A 220 12.81 -5.65 5.93
CA ALA A 220 11.69 -5.31 5.06
C ALA A 220 10.40 -5.92 5.61
N GLY A 221 9.32 -5.14 5.56
CA GLY A 221 8.00 -5.58 5.94
C GLY A 221 7.30 -6.26 4.78
N VAL A 222 6.95 -7.53 4.88
CA VAL A 222 6.29 -8.25 3.77
C VAL A 222 5.01 -8.89 4.29
N GLY A 223 3.95 -8.84 3.49
CA GLY A 223 2.76 -9.59 3.82
C GLY A 223 1.66 -9.52 2.76
N PRO A 224 0.56 -10.25 3.00
CA PRO A 224 -0.52 -10.38 2.05
C PRO A 224 -1.40 -9.12 1.99
N VAL A 225 -2.06 -8.97 0.86
CA VAL A 225 -3.17 -8.05 0.63
C VAL A 225 -4.37 -8.91 0.25
N LEU A 226 -5.48 -8.78 0.97
CA LEU A 226 -6.72 -9.50 0.69
C LEU A 226 -7.90 -8.53 0.71
N GLY A 227 -8.88 -8.75 -0.14
CA GLY A 227 -10.10 -7.94 -0.09
C GLY A 227 -11.30 -8.61 -0.74
N LEU A 228 -12.47 -8.17 -0.32
CA LEU A 228 -13.76 -8.56 -0.90
C LEU A 228 -14.64 -7.32 -0.99
N ALA A 229 -15.11 -7.02 -2.19
CA ALA A 229 -16.06 -5.95 -2.44
C ALA A 229 -17.17 -6.44 -3.37
N PHE A 230 -18.34 -5.81 -3.28
CA PHE A 230 -19.41 -6.03 -4.24
C PHE A 230 -20.24 -4.79 -4.48
N MET A 231 -20.91 -4.70 -5.63
CA MET A 231 -21.75 -3.58 -6.02
C MET A 231 -23.22 -4.03 -6.11
N PRO A 232 -23.99 -3.93 -5.01
CA PRO A 232 -25.38 -4.39 -4.98
C PRO A 232 -26.34 -3.45 -5.73
N VAL A 233 -26.01 -2.15 -5.78
CA VAL A 233 -26.79 -1.12 -6.46
C VAL A 233 -25.85 -0.37 -7.41
N LYS A 234 -26.40 0.15 -8.52
CA LYS A 234 -25.64 0.98 -9.45
C LYS A 234 -24.90 2.07 -8.68
N ASP A 235 -23.62 2.24 -9.01
CA ASP A 235 -22.76 3.30 -8.47
C ASP A 235 -22.50 3.22 -6.95
N VAL A 236 -22.93 2.17 -6.26
CA VAL A 236 -22.66 1.99 -4.83
C VAL A 236 -22.03 0.62 -4.62
N ALA A 237 -20.75 0.61 -4.23
CA ALA A 237 -20.07 -0.61 -3.78
C ALA A 237 -19.92 -0.66 -2.27
N VAL A 238 -19.98 -1.89 -1.76
CA VAL A 238 -19.70 -2.26 -0.39
C VAL A 238 -18.35 -2.97 -0.39
N ASN A 239 -17.36 -2.37 0.27
CA ASN A 239 -16.11 -3.02 0.59
C ASN A 239 -16.29 -3.77 1.91
N VAL A 240 -16.46 -5.09 1.85
CA VAL A 240 -16.72 -5.94 3.01
C VAL A 240 -15.50 -5.94 3.92
N PHE A 241 -14.34 -6.19 3.32
CA PHE A 241 -13.05 -6.00 3.97
C PHE A 241 -11.97 -5.80 2.93
N HIS A 242 -10.97 -5.02 3.32
CA HIS A 242 -9.68 -4.95 2.68
C HIS A 242 -8.67 -5.00 3.81
N VAL A 243 -7.78 -5.99 3.77
CA VAL A 243 -6.79 -6.24 4.81
C VAL A 243 -5.40 -6.28 4.23
N THR A 244 -4.46 -5.69 4.96
CA THR A 244 -3.04 -5.76 4.65
C THR A 244 -2.28 -6.09 5.92
N PHE A 245 -1.38 -7.06 5.84
CA PHE A 245 -0.50 -7.41 6.96
C PHE A 245 0.95 -7.25 6.53
N ASP A 246 1.83 -7.11 7.51
CA ASP A 246 3.28 -7.03 7.38
C ASP A 246 3.87 -7.86 8.54
N ASN A 247 4.90 -8.66 8.26
CA ASN A 247 5.60 -9.51 9.23
C ASN A 247 6.21 -8.78 10.44
N ARG A 248 6.20 -7.44 10.46
CA ARG A 248 6.62 -6.57 11.58
C ARG A 248 5.42 -6.13 12.44
N SER A 249 4.36 -6.92 12.45
CA SER A 249 3.12 -6.70 13.21
C SER A 249 2.33 -5.44 12.85
N ALA A 250 2.66 -4.79 11.74
CA ALA A 250 1.83 -3.74 11.17
C ALA A 250 0.67 -4.40 10.42
N TYR A 251 -0.53 -3.90 10.66
CA TYR A 251 -1.72 -4.39 9.98
C TYR A 251 -2.68 -3.27 9.69
N ARG A 252 -3.57 -3.54 8.75
CA ARG A 252 -4.70 -2.70 8.49
C ARG A 252 -5.88 -3.52 8.03
N VAL A 253 -7.04 -3.17 8.55
CA VAL A 253 -8.33 -3.75 8.19
C VAL A 253 -9.26 -2.57 7.94
N THR A 254 -9.92 -2.57 6.79
CA THR A 254 -10.90 -1.54 6.42
C THR A 254 -12.13 -2.17 5.80
N SER A 255 -13.30 -1.64 6.11
CA SER A 255 -14.57 -1.93 5.46
C SER A 255 -15.31 -0.62 5.21
N GLY A 256 -16.18 -0.56 4.21
CA GLY A 256 -16.79 0.72 3.86
C GLY A 256 -17.69 0.72 2.65
N LEU A 257 -18.08 1.92 2.26
CA LEU A 257 -18.91 2.21 1.10
C LEU A 257 -18.12 3.06 0.11
N GLU A 258 -18.34 2.78 -1.17
CA GLU A 258 -17.79 3.54 -2.28
C GLU A 258 -18.95 3.99 -3.19
N PHE A 259 -19.01 5.28 -3.47
CA PHE A 259 -19.98 5.92 -4.34
C PHE A 259 -19.26 6.37 -5.60
N PHE A 260 -19.76 5.95 -6.76
CA PHE A 260 -19.16 6.24 -8.04
C PHE A 260 -19.98 7.27 -8.80
N PHE A 261 -19.29 8.16 -9.49
CA PHE A 261 -19.91 9.20 -10.31
C PHE A 261 -19.44 8.96 -11.73
N SER A 262 -20.20 8.11 -12.41
CA SER A 262 -19.98 7.66 -13.79
C SER A 262 -21.29 7.85 -14.54
N GLY A 263 -21.26 8.51 -15.71
CA GLY A 263 -22.46 8.71 -16.53
C GLY A 263 -23.10 7.40 -17.06
N ASN A 264 -22.42 6.27 -16.93
CA ASN A 264 -22.80 4.99 -17.53
C ASN A 264 -23.21 3.94 -16.47
N ASN A 265 -24.15 3.06 -16.82
CA ASN A 265 -24.54 1.86 -16.05
C ASN A 265 -23.40 0.82 -16.02
N ALA A 266 -22.36 1.11 -15.25
CA ALA A 266 -21.16 0.29 -15.18
C ALA A 266 -21.26 -0.80 -14.10
N THR A 267 -20.71 -1.99 -14.39
CA THR A 267 -20.46 -3.02 -13.36
C THR A 267 -19.29 -2.61 -12.45
N LEU A 268 -19.08 -3.30 -11.32
CA LEU A 268 -17.92 -3.05 -10.46
C LEU A 268 -16.61 -3.19 -11.24
N LYS A 269 -16.48 -4.24 -12.07
CA LYS A 269 -15.31 -4.43 -12.95
C LYS A 269 -15.06 -3.24 -13.87
N GLN A 270 -16.09 -2.75 -14.54
CA GLN A 270 -15.98 -1.61 -15.46
C GLN A 270 -15.58 -0.35 -14.69
N THR A 271 -16.15 -0.16 -13.50
CA THR A 271 -15.87 0.98 -12.61
C THR A 271 -14.42 0.97 -12.11
N ARG A 272 -13.93 -0.16 -11.62
CA ARG A 272 -12.52 -0.33 -11.19
C ARG A 272 -11.52 -0.08 -12.32
N ARG A 273 -11.93 -0.23 -13.58
CA ARG A 273 -11.09 0.07 -14.75
C ARG A 273 -11.10 1.54 -15.15
N LYS A 274 -11.93 2.40 -14.56
CA LYS A 274 -11.98 3.83 -14.89
C LYS A 274 -10.83 4.65 -14.28
N TYR A 275 -10.19 4.14 -13.24
CA TYR A 275 -9.12 4.83 -12.53
C TYR A 275 -8.01 3.85 -12.12
N LEU A 276 -6.88 4.38 -11.66
CA LEU A 276 -5.78 3.62 -11.06
C LEU A 276 -5.91 3.63 -9.54
N GLU A 277 -5.62 2.51 -8.87
CA GLU A 277 -5.67 2.38 -7.40
C GLU A 277 -4.34 2.54 -6.60
N PRO A 278 -3.27 3.21 -7.07
CA PRO A 278 -2.06 3.38 -6.27
C PRO A 278 -2.22 4.42 -5.14
N ASN A 279 -3.42 5.00 -5.02
CA ASN A 279 -3.61 6.37 -4.55
C ASN A 279 -4.12 6.48 -3.11
N VAL A 280 -4.56 5.37 -2.53
CA VAL A 280 -5.38 5.44 -1.33
C VAL A 280 -4.46 5.55 -0.10
N TRP A 281 -3.27 4.90 -0.11
CA TRP A 281 -2.46 4.76 1.11
C TRP A 281 -0.97 4.55 0.90
N VAL A 282 -0.23 5.64 1.07
CA VAL A 282 1.21 5.59 1.29
C VAL A 282 1.49 5.07 2.70
N PRO A 283 2.57 4.30 2.92
CA PRO A 283 2.81 3.73 4.24
C PRO A 283 2.97 4.84 5.29
N PRO A 284 2.58 4.56 6.55
CA PRO A 284 2.98 5.42 7.66
C PRO A 284 4.50 5.54 7.70
N ALA A 285 4.99 6.65 8.25
CA ALA A 285 6.42 6.81 8.45
C ALA A 285 6.94 5.71 9.38
N ALA A 286 8.18 5.28 9.15
CA ALA A 286 8.86 4.42 10.08
C ALA A 286 9.48 5.29 11.18
N GLY A 287 8.93 5.19 12.38
CA GLY A 287 9.58 5.73 13.56
C GLY A 287 10.74 4.84 14.01
N ARG A 288 11.84 5.45 14.43
CA ARG A 288 12.69 4.84 15.46
C ARG A 288 12.03 5.14 16.81
N VAL A 289 12.01 4.15 17.71
CA VAL A 289 12.11 4.42 19.16
C VAL A 289 13.29 5.38 19.30
N GLY A 290 13.12 6.50 20.03
CA GLY A 290 14.16 7.50 20.21
C GLY A 290 15.50 6.88 20.67
N PRO A 291 16.57 7.68 20.84
CA PRO A 291 17.73 7.15 21.56
C PRO A 291 17.20 6.43 22.80
N SER A 292 17.50 5.12 22.92
CA SER A 292 17.48 4.48 24.24
C SER A 292 18.12 5.51 25.16
N PRO A 293 17.51 5.87 26.30
CA PRO A 293 18.15 6.82 27.21
C PRO A 293 19.59 6.38 27.26
N SER A 294 20.48 7.23 26.72
CA SER A 294 21.89 7.00 26.86
C SER A 294 22.02 6.79 28.35
N ASN A 295 22.56 5.64 28.76
CA ASN A 295 22.95 5.44 30.14
C ASN A 295 23.72 6.70 30.52
N SER A 296 23.04 7.62 31.18
CA SER A 296 23.62 8.79 31.79
C SER A 296 24.19 8.30 33.11
N THR A 297 25.05 7.29 33.02
CA THR A 297 26.28 7.23 33.79
C THR A 297 27.25 8.22 33.14
N CYS A 298 26.87 9.50 33.12
CA CYS A 298 27.82 10.55 33.41
C CYS A 298 28.01 10.49 34.93
N GLN A 299 28.68 9.42 35.36
CA GLN A 299 29.18 9.31 36.72
C GLN A 299 30.24 10.38 36.83
N ARG A 300 29.92 11.38 37.66
CA ARG A 300 30.84 12.24 38.40
C ARG A 300 32.28 11.73 38.36
N ASN A 301 33.15 12.49 37.70
CA ASN A 301 34.52 12.65 38.15
C ASN A 301 34.88 14.12 37.96
N CYS A 302 34.34 14.94 38.85
CA CYS A 302 35.01 16.18 39.25
C CYS A 302 36.14 15.74 40.20
N THR A 303 37.33 15.48 39.66
CA THR A 303 38.56 15.56 40.45
C THR A 303 39.20 16.89 40.10
N PHE A 304 39.01 17.86 40.99
CA PHE A 304 39.96 18.97 41.10
C PHE A 304 41.30 18.36 41.50
N VAL A 305 42.32 18.60 40.68
CA VAL A 305 43.71 18.40 41.07
C VAL A 305 44.14 19.73 41.68
N GLU A 306 44.63 19.67 42.92
CA GLU A 306 45.23 20.78 43.67
C GLU A 306 46.43 21.40 42.95
#